data_AF-A0A933V5B6-F1
#
_entry.id   AF-A0A933V5B6-F1
#
_cell.length_a   1.000
_cell.length_b   1.000
_cell.length_c   1.000
_cell.angle_alpha   90.00
_cell.angle_beta   90.00
_cell.angle_gamma   90.00
#
_symmetry.space_group_name_H-M   'P 1'
#
loop_
_entity.id
_entity.type
_entity.pdbx_description
1 polymer ?
#
loop_
_entity_poly.entity_id
_entity_poly.type
_entity_poly.pdbx_seq_one_letter_code
_entity_poly.pdbx_strand_id
1 'polypeptide(L)'
;GGPLPVEDNGDFGRWLIEKGEEWGTRSRRRRRGGPLDLPAMKRGLRGLGVKGIDSIALLKMDVLSQLPEVPVCVAWDIEGKLYFTAPTFDPEVLKRVKPVIRTLKGWDQDISRITRMQDLPPEAANFILMVQNELGLPIELIGTGRHRDHAIYPRGEVYRYDTSQLDI
;
A
#
# COMPACT_ATOMS: atom_id res chain seq x y z
N GLY A 1 0.12 22.07 -3.47
CA GLY A 1 0.73 20.73 -3.51
C GLY A 1 0.68 20.20 -4.93
N GLY A 2 1.46 19.17 -5.26
CA GLY A 2 1.36 18.50 -6.57
C GLY A 2 0.13 17.59 -6.68
N PRO A 3 -0.20 17.08 -7.87
CA PRO A 3 -1.27 16.08 -8.03
C PRO A 3 -0.92 14.77 -7.30
N LEU A 4 -1.91 14.15 -6.66
CA LEU A 4 -1.83 12.80 -6.11
C LEU A 4 -3.04 12.04 -6.64
N PRO A 5 -2.87 11.19 -7.66
CA PRO A 5 -3.99 10.53 -8.34
C PRO A 5 -4.93 9.77 -7.41
N VAL A 6 -4.37 9.13 -6.38
CA VAL A 6 -5.10 8.34 -5.39
C VAL A 6 -5.54 9.14 -4.17
N GLU A 7 -5.45 10.47 -4.18
CA GLU A 7 -5.88 11.27 -3.02
C GLU A 7 -7.35 11.01 -2.68
N ASP A 8 -7.59 10.60 -1.44
CA ASP A 8 -8.94 10.43 -0.92
C ASP A 8 -9.26 11.52 0.10
N ASN A 9 -10.28 12.32 -0.22
CA ASN A 9 -10.83 13.35 0.67
C ASN A 9 -12.04 12.85 1.47
N GLY A 10 -12.47 11.62 1.25
CA GLY A 10 -13.54 10.91 1.94
C GLY A 10 -13.10 10.25 3.24
N ASP A 11 -13.83 9.20 3.61
CA ASP A 11 -13.68 8.53 4.91
C ASP A 11 -12.35 7.76 5.05
N PHE A 12 -11.93 7.04 4.01
CA PHE A 12 -10.71 6.25 4.09
C PHE A 12 -9.46 7.15 4.20
N GLY A 13 -9.39 8.23 3.42
CA GLY A 13 -8.33 9.23 3.55
C GLY A 13 -8.32 9.93 4.91
N ARG A 14 -9.48 10.24 5.49
CA ARG A 14 -9.58 10.73 6.89
C ARG A 14 -9.03 9.70 7.88
N TRP A 15 -9.48 8.45 7.78
CA TRP A 15 -9.05 7.34 8.62
C TRP A 15 -7.53 7.18 8.63
N LEU A 16 -6.91 7.11 7.45
CA LEU A 16 -5.46 6.97 7.31
C LEU A 16 -4.70 8.08 8.05
N ILE A 17 -5.18 9.31 7.93
CA ILE A 17 -4.51 10.49 8.51
C ILE A 17 -4.68 10.52 10.03
N GLU A 18 -5.86 10.19 10.53
CA GLU A 18 -6.15 10.17 11.97
C GLU A 18 -5.45 9.00 12.67
N LYS A 19 -5.65 7.78 12.19
CA LYS A 19 -5.05 6.57 12.76
C LYS A 19 -3.52 6.56 12.60
N GLY A 20 -3.02 7.03 11.46
CA GLY A 20 -1.58 7.13 11.18
C GLY A 20 -0.88 8.35 11.81
N GLU A 21 -1.63 9.25 12.46
CA GLU A 21 -1.15 10.55 12.96
C GLU A 21 -0.31 11.32 11.91
N GLU A 22 -0.85 11.43 10.70
CA GLU A 22 -0.15 12.02 9.55
C GLU A 22 -0.20 13.56 9.57
N TRP A 23 0.38 14.16 10.61
CA TRP A 23 0.43 15.60 10.85
C TRP A 23 1.88 16.10 10.87
N GLY A 24 2.09 17.30 10.31
CA GLY A 24 3.38 17.98 10.44
C GLY A 24 3.70 18.26 11.91
N THR A 25 4.86 17.80 12.40
CA THR A 25 5.23 17.91 13.82
C THR A 25 5.27 19.35 14.33
N ARG A 26 5.80 20.29 13.53
CA ARG A 26 5.85 21.72 13.87
C ARG A 26 4.63 22.49 13.39
N SER A 27 4.28 22.34 12.11
CA SER A 27 3.23 23.14 11.48
C SER A 27 1.81 22.66 11.78
N ARG A 28 1.66 21.46 12.36
CA ARG A 28 0.38 20.75 12.50
C ARG A 28 -0.39 20.64 11.17
N ARG A 29 0.30 20.76 10.03
CA ARG A 29 -0.34 20.66 8.72
C ARG A 29 -0.75 19.21 8.47
N ARG A 30 -2.03 19.01 8.17
CA ARG A 30 -2.57 17.72 7.72
C ARG A 30 -1.84 17.25 6.46
N ARG A 31 -1.32 16.03 6.45
CA ARG A 31 -0.84 15.40 5.20
C ARG A 31 -2.03 14.96 4.34
N ARG A 32 -1.74 14.68 3.08
CA ARG A 32 -2.70 14.12 2.13
C ARG A 32 -2.48 12.61 2.10
N GLY A 33 -3.53 11.84 1.86
CA GLY A 33 -3.47 10.38 1.91
C GLY A 33 -4.52 9.75 1.01
N GLY A 34 -4.40 8.45 0.81
CA GLY A 34 -5.30 7.67 -0.02
C GLY A 34 -4.80 6.23 -0.16
N PRO A 35 -5.48 5.42 -0.99
CA PRO A 35 -5.13 4.02 -1.24
C PRO A 35 -3.67 3.82 -1.63
N LEU A 36 -3.13 2.63 -1.36
CA LEU A 36 -1.84 2.21 -1.87
C LEU A 36 -1.84 2.27 -3.42
N ASP A 37 -0.85 2.92 -4.02
CA ASP A 37 -0.77 3.17 -5.47
C ASP A 37 0.25 2.23 -6.13
N LEU A 38 -0.20 1.05 -6.55
CA LEU A 38 0.67 0.04 -7.16
C LEU A 38 1.30 0.51 -8.48
N PRO A 39 0.57 1.17 -9.41
CA PRO A 39 1.18 1.71 -10.63
C PRO A 39 2.32 2.70 -10.34
N ALA A 40 2.14 3.60 -9.36
CA ALA A 40 3.19 4.53 -8.95
C ALA A 40 4.39 3.80 -8.37
N MET A 41 4.17 2.85 -7.46
CA MET A 41 5.24 2.03 -6.86
C MET A 41 6.04 1.29 -7.92
N LYS A 42 5.36 0.55 -8.83
CA LYS A 42 5.99 -0.16 -9.94
C LYS A 42 6.84 0.75 -10.82
N ARG A 43 6.38 1.98 -11.08
CA ARG A 43 7.14 2.95 -11.88
C ARG A 43 8.38 3.47 -11.14
N GLY A 44 8.28 3.71 -9.84
CA GLY A 44 9.42 4.05 -8.99
C GLY A 44 10.48 2.95 -9.04
N LEU A 45 10.08 1.70 -8.85
CA LEU A 45 10.96 0.52 -8.94
C LEU A 45 11.64 0.42 -10.31
N ARG A 46 10.89 0.60 -11.41
CA ARG A 46 11.46 0.60 -12.77
C ARG A 46 12.43 1.75 -13.02
N GLY A 47 12.14 2.94 -12.49
CA GLY A 47 12.95 4.15 -12.68
C GLY A 47 14.34 4.05 -12.03
N LEU A 48 14.47 3.25 -10.99
CA LEU A 48 15.75 2.98 -10.31
C LEU A 48 16.56 1.86 -10.98
N GLY A 49 15.96 1.14 -11.94
CA GLY A 49 16.47 -0.11 -12.48
C GLY A 49 16.32 -1.24 -11.45
N VAL A 50 15.78 -2.38 -11.88
CA VAL A 50 15.51 -3.55 -11.00
C VAL A 50 16.77 -4.05 -10.28
N LYS A 51 17.98 -3.69 -10.75
CA LYS A 51 19.26 -4.14 -10.20
C LYS A 51 19.66 -3.50 -8.86
N GLY A 52 18.87 -2.60 -8.29
CA GLY A 52 19.22 -1.89 -7.05
C GLY A 52 18.27 -2.09 -5.87
N ILE A 53 17.19 -2.86 -6.02
CA ILE A 53 16.21 -3.09 -4.96
C ILE A 53 15.91 -4.59 -4.90
N ASP A 54 16.32 -5.20 -3.80
CA ASP A 54 16.14 -6.64 -3.56
C ASP A 54 14.89 -6.94 -2.75
N SER A 55 14.39 -5.99 -1.97
CA SER A 55 13.23 -6.19 -1.08
C SER A 55 12.50 -4.88 -0.72
N ILE A 56 11.33 -5.03 -0.11
CA ILE A 56 10.44 -3.94 0.32
C ILE A 56 10.23 -3.99 1.83
N ALA A 57 10.20 -2.83 2.46
CA ALA A 57 9.63 -2.64 3.79
C ALA A 57 8.21 -2.08 3.68
N LEU A 58 7.20 -2.84 4.10
CA LEU A 58 5.81 -2.44 4.14
C LEU A 58 5.45 -1.93 5.54
N LEU A 59 5.33 -0.62 5.70
CA LEU A 59 5.19 0.00 7.03
C LEU A 59 3.75 0.47 7.27
N LYS A 60 3.41 0.67 8.54
CA LYS A 60 2.11 1.18 9.01
C LYS A 60 0.93 0.29 8.64
N MET A 61 1.14 -1.04 8.62
CA MET A 61 0.05 -1.99 8.41
C MET A 61 -1.03 -1.89 9.48
N ASP A 62 -0.67 -1.48 10.70
CA ASP A 62 -1.61 -1.25 11.81
C ASP A 62 -2.65 -0.17 11.54
N VAL A 63 -2.32 0.81 10.69
CA VAL A 63 -3.23 1.88 10.29
C VAL A 63 -4.42 1.33 9.48
N LEU A 64 -4.27 0.17 8.84
CA LEU A 64 -5.31 -0.49 8.07
C LEU A 64 -6.20 -1.45 8.90
N SER A 65 -5.89 -1.63 10.19
CA SER A 65 -6.75 -2.40 11.11
C SER A 65 -8.09 -1.71 11.32
N GLN A 66 -9.09 -2.47 11.74
CA GLN A 66 -10.45 -1.98 12.04
C GLN A 66 -11.19 -1.41 10.84
N LEU A 67 -10.72 -1.72 9.63
CA LEU A 67 -11.41 -1.39 8.39
C LEU A 67 -12.19 -2.60 7.89
N PRO A 68 -13.45 -2.44 7.45
CA PRO A 68 -14.19 -3.53 6.80
C PRO A 68 -13.60 -3.85 5.42
N GLU A 69 -13.01 -2.86 4.77
CA GLU A 69 -12.49 -2.91 3.40
C GLU A 69 -11.25 -2.04 3.26
N VAL A 70 -10.29 -2.50 2.44
CA VAL A 70 -9.05 -1.79 2.14
C VAL A 70 -8.97 -1.52 0.63
N PRO A 71 -9.14 -0.27 0.17
CA PRO A 71 -8.98 0.09 -1.23
C PRO A 71 -7.50 0.11 -1.64
N VAL A 72 -7.21 -0.37 -2.84
CA VAL A 72 -5.88 -0.36 -3.46
C VAL A 72 -6.02 0.07 -4.91
N CYS A 73 -5.19 1.02 -5.36
CA CYS A 73 -5.13 1.39 -6.77
C CYS A 73 -4.26 0.38 -7.52
N VAL A 74 -4.87 -0.35 -8.46
CA VAL A 74 -4.22 -1.43 -9.22
C VAL A 74 -3.82 -1.01 -10.63
N ALA A 75 -4.48 0.01 -11.18
CA ALA A 75 -4.17 0.58 -12.49
C ALA A 75 -4.52 2.06 -12.53
N TRP A 76 -3.89 2.77 -13.46
CA TRP A 76 -4.29 4.13 -13.84
C TRP A 76 -5.04 4.06 -15.16
N ASP A 77 -6.25 4.62 -15.22
CA ASP A 77 -6.92 4.93 -16.47
C ASP A 77 -6.54 6.37 -16.88
N ILE A 78 -5.93 6.49 -18.05
CA ILE A 78 -5.62 7.77 -18.67
C ILE A 78 -6.31 7.76 -20.04
N GLU A 79 -7.39 8.53 -20.13
CA GLU A 79 -8.15 8.74 -21.39
C GLU A 79 -8.65 7.41 -22.01
N GLY A 80 -9.08 6.46 -21.17
CA GLY A 80 -9.63 5.16 -21.59
C GLY A 80 -8.58 4.06 -21.74
N LYS A 81 -7.30 4.35 -21.51
CA LYS A 81 -6.22 3.37 -21.55
C LYS A 81 -5.72 3.04 -20.16
N LEU A 82 -5.68 1.73 -19.85
CA LEU A 82 -5.21 1.21 -18.58
C LEU A 82 -3.68 1.06 -18.54
N TYR A 83 -3.11 1.52 -17.43
CA TYR A 83 -1.68 1.43 -17.11
C TYR A 83 -1.50 0.78 -15.74
N PHE A 84 -1.02 -0.47 -15.73
CA PHE A 84 -0.65 -1.20 -14.50
C PHE A 84 0.72 -0.79 -13.94
N THR A 85 1.47 0.00 -14.70
CA THR A 85 2.67 0.69 -14.26
C THR A 85 2.55 2.12 -14.75
N ALA A 86 2.71 3.09 -13.87
CA ALA A 86 2.57 4.50 -14.24
C ALA A 86 3.53 4.84 -15.40
N PRO A 87 3.04 5.43 -16.51
CA PRO A 87 3.91 5.72 -17.66
C PRO A 87 4.90 6.85 -17.33
N THR A 88 4.47 7.82 -16.50
CA THR A 88 5.25 9.01 -16.15
C THR A 88 4.79 9.57 -14.80
N PHE A 89 5.61 10.45 -14.22
CA PHE A 89 5.26 11.31 -13.09
C PHE A 89 5.11 12.78 -13.50
N ASP A 90 4.90 13.04 -14.80
CA ASP A 90 4.61 14.37 -15.33
C ASP A 90 3.32 14.94 -14.68
N PRO A 91 3.37 16.12 -14.05
CA PRO A 91 2.21 16.71 -13.37
C PRO A 91 0.97 16.88 -14.24
N GLU A 92 1.08 17.20 -15.52
CA GLU A 92 -0.07 17.38 -16.43
C GLU A 92 -0.70 16.04 -16.83
N VAL A 93 0.07 14.96 -16.81
CA VAL A 93 -0.48 13.60 -16.96
C VAL A 93 -1.15 13.17 -15.67
N LEU A 94 -0.52 13.39 -14.50
CA LEU A 94 -1.06 12.99 -13.20
C LEU A 94 -2.43 13.61 -12.89
N LYS A 95 -2.70 14.84 -13.36
CA LYS A 95 -4.03 15.49 -13.23
C LYS A 95 -5.15 14.77 -14.00
N ARG A 96 -4.80 14.00 -15.03
CA ARG A 96 -5.75 13.28 -15.90
C ARG A 96 -5.95 11.82 -15.50
N VAL A 97 -5.15 11.32 -14.55
CA VAL A 97 -5.25 9.94 -14.06
C VAL A 97 -6.57 9.75 -13.32
N LYS A 98 -7.29 8.70 -13.70
CA LYS A 98 -8.38 8.13 -12.91
C LYS A 98 -7.86 6.83 -12.27
N PRO A 99 -7.76 6.74 -10.93
CA PRO A 99 -7.30 5.53 -10.29
C PRO A 99 -8.35 4.42 -10.43
N VAL A 100 -7.91 3.23 -10.82
CA VAL A 100 -8.74 2.02 -10.83
C VAL A 100 -8.55 1.32 -9.50
N ILE A 101 -9.58 1.36 -8.65
CA ILE A 101 -9.55 0.84 -7.29
C ILE A 101 -10.06 -0.60 -7.27
N ARG A 102 -9.26 -1.48 -6.68
CA ARG A 102 -9.67 -2.80 -6.21
C ARG A 102 -9.89 -2.73 -4.70
N THR A 103 -11.03 -3.19 -4.24
CA THR A 103 -11.33 -3.26 -2.81
C THR A 103 -11.04 -4.66 -2.28
N LEU A 104 -10.20 -4.74 -1.25
CA LEU A 104 -9.91 -5.97 -0.54
C LEU A 104 -10.72 -6.02 0.75
N LYS A 105 -11.04 -7.22 1.22
CA LYS A 105 -11.61 -7.41 2.55
C LYS A 105 -10.60 -6.92 3.60
N GLY A 106 -11.06 -6.07 4.52
CA GLY A 106 -10.25 -5.60 5.64
C GLY A 106 -10.30 -6.57 6.81
N TRP A 107 -9.77 -6.12 7.95
CA TRP A 107 -9.70 -6.91 9.18
C TRP A 107 -10.04 -6.04 10.39
N ASP A 108 -10.86 -6.56 11.30
CA ASP A 108 -11.28 -5.84 12.50
C ASP A 108 -10.21 -5.87 13.62
N GLN A 109 -9.38 -6.91 13.65
CA GLN A 109 -8.36 -7.11 14.67
C GLN A 109 -7.27 -6.02 14.62
N ASP A 110 -6.97 -5.40 15.77
CA ASP A 110 -5.80 -4.54 15.90
C ASP A 110 -4.50 -5.37 15.83
N ILE A 111 -3.64 -5.07 14.86
CA ILE A 111 -2.35 -5.74 14.67
C ILE A 111 -1.17 -4.98 15.27
N SER A 112 -1.40 -3.88 16.01
CA SER A 112 -0.41 -2.87 16.43
C SER A 112 0.84 -3.39 17.18
N ARG A 113 0.84 -4.65 17.59
CA ARG A 113 1.87 -5.33 18.40
C ARG A 113 2.25 -6.71 17.89
N ILE A 114 1.72 -7.11 16.73
CA ILE A 114 2.00 -8.43 16.16
C ILE A 114 3.40 -8.44 15.58
N THR A 115 4.18 -9.47 15.92
CA THR A 115 5.58 -9.61 15.50
C THR A 115 5.87 -10.90 14.72
N ARG A 116 4.83 -11.71 14.44
CA ARG A 116 4.93 -12.95 13.67
C ARG A 116 3.83 -13.03 12.62
N MET A 117 4.16 -13.52 11.42
CA MET A 117 3.20 -13.66 10.32
C MET A 117 1.98 -14.52 10.67
N GLN A 118 2.20 -15.63 11.38
CA GLN A 118 1.17 -16.59 11.77
C GLN A 118 0.11 -16.02 12.74
N ASP A 119 0.39 -14.89 13.39
CA ASP A 119 -0.54 -14.25 14.32
C ASP A 119 -1.42 -13.20 13.61
N LEU A 120 -1.13 -12.88 12.33
CA LEU A 120 -1.93 -11.95 11.55
C LEU A 120 -3.30 -12.54 11.19
N PRO A 121 -4.35 -11.70 11.11
CA PRO A 121 -5.58 -12.08 10.44
C PRO A 121 -5.31 -12.55 9.00
N PRO A 122 -6.05 -13.55 8.49
CA PRO A 122 -5.89 -14.02 7.11
C PRO A 122 -5.97 -12.90 6.07
N GLU A 123 -6.86 -11.93 6.26
CA GLU A 123 -7.03 -10.77 5.38
C GLU A 123 -5.79 -9.86 5.36
N ALA A 124 -5.17 -9.63 6.52
CA ALA A 124 -3.94 -8.84 6.62
C ALA A 124 -2.75 -9.57 5.93
N ALA A 125 -2.64 -10.88 6.15
CA ALA A 125 -1.64 -11.71 5.47
C ALA A 125 -1.85 -11.70 3.94
N ASN A 126 -3.10 -11.83 3.48
CA ASN A 126 -3.46 -11.77 2.07
C ASN A 126 -3.15 -10.41 1.44
N PHE A 127 -3.35 -9.31 2.17
CA PHE A 127 -2.96 -7.97 1.71
C PHE A 127 -1.44 -7.89 1.45
N ILE A 128 -0.63 -8.37 2.40
CA ILE A 128 0.84 -8.39 2.28
C ILE A 128 1.25 -9.22 1.07
N LEU A 129 0.65 -10.40 0.90
CA LEU A 129 0.90 -11.30 -0.23
C LEU A 129 0.54 -10.67 -1.58
N MET A 130 -0.62 -10.02 -1.66
CA MET A 130 -1.05 -9.30 -2.85
C MET A 130 -0.02 -8.23 -3.23
N VAL A 131 0.41 -7.40 -2.27
CA VAL A 131 1.43 -6.36 -2.52
C VAL A 131 2.76 -6.98 -2.98
N GLN A 132 3.20 -8.06 -2.34
CA GLN A 132 4.42 -8.78 -2.73
C GLN A 132 4.35 -9.28 -4.18
N ASN A 133 3.24 -9.90 -4.57
CA ASN A 133 3.04 -10.40 -5.93
C ASN A 133 2.99 -9.27 -6.97
N GLU A 134 2.23 -8.21 -6.68
CA GLU A 134 2.08 -7.09 -7.59
C GLU A 134 3.41 -6.39 -7.85
N LEU A 135 4.28 -6.31 -6.84
CA LEU A 135 5.58 -5.66 -6.97
C LEU A 135 6.69 -6.61 -7.44
N GLY A 136 6.48 -7.92 -7.36
CA GLY A 136 7.46 -8.93 -7.76
C GLY A 136 8.74 -8.90 -6.91
N LEU A 137 8.65 -8.37 -5.69
CA LEU A 137 9.77 -8.20 -4.76
C LEU A 137 9.37 -8.72 -3.37
N PRO A 138 10.25 -9.43 -2.66
CA PRO A 138 9.97 -9.89 -1.31
C PRO A 138 9.73 -8.71 -0.35
N ILE A 139 8.85 -8.92 0.62
CA ILE A 139 8.66 -8.00 1.74
C ILE A 139 9.42 -8.57 2.94
N GLU A 140 10.48 -7.89 3.38
CA GLU A 140 11.37 -8.37 4.45
C GLU A 140 11.15 -7.67 5.79
N LEU A 141 10.37 -6.59 5.78
CA LEU A 141 9.98 -5.87 6.98
C LEU A 141 8.52 -5.46 6.86
N ILE A 142 7.71 -5.85 7.84
CA ILE A 142 6.34 -5.38 7.98
C ILE A 142 6.23 -4.59 9.26
N GLY A 143 6.05 -3.28 9.17
CA GLY A 143 5.84 -2.42 10.32
C GLY A 143 4.40 -2.55 10.80
N THR A 144 4.21 -3.14 11.96
CA THR A 144 2.91 -3.33 12.61
C THR A 144 2.68 -2.32 13.71
N GLY A 145 3.54 -1.33 13.94
CA GLY A 145 3.26 -0.29 14.92
C GLY A 145 4.35 0.75 15.00
N ARG A 146 4.23 1.65 15.97
CA ARG A 146 5.13 2.80 16.14
C ARG A 146 6.46 2.46 16.78
N HIS A 147 6.47 1.45 17.65
CA HIS A 147 7.69 1.04 18.32
C HIS A 147 8.56 0.25 17.35
N ARG A 148 9.89 0.35 17.50
CA ARG A 148 10.84 -0.37 16.64
C ARG A 148 10.62 -1.88 16.68
N ASP A 149 10.18 -2.40 17.81
CA ASP A 149 9.93 -3.83 18.02
C ASP A 149 8.56 -4.27 17.51
N HIS A 150 7.69 -3.35 17.09
CA HIS A 150 6.39 -3.66 16.50
C HIS A 150 6.56 -3.84 15.00
N ALA A 151 7.25 -4.92 14.66
CA ALA A 151 7.53 -5.29 13.29
C ALA A 151 7.63 -6.81 13.14
N ILE A 152 7.30 -7.28 11.95
CA ILE A 152 7.50 -8.67 11.52
C ILE A 152 8.67 -8.71 10.56
N TYR A 153 9.58 -9.65 10.78
CA TYR A 153 10.71 -9.95 9.90
C TYR A 153 10.52 -11.36 9.32
N PRO A 154 9.93 -11.50 8.13
CA PRO A 154 9.77 -12.80 7.50
C PRO A 154 11.16 -13.28 7.06
N ARG A 155 11.75 -14.21 7.81
CA ARG A 155 13.15 -14.65 7.66
C ARG A 155 13.37 -15.45 6.36
N GLY A 156 13.32 -14.80 5.21
CA GLY A 156 13.53 -15.43 3.90
C GLY A 156 12.40 -16.38 3.46
N GLU A 157 11.27 -16.40 4.18
CA GLU A 157 10.07 -17.12 3.75
C GLU A 157 9.39 -16.32 2.63
N VAL A 158 9.64 -16.73 1.38
CA VAL A 158 8.86 -16.30 0.22
C VAL A 158 7.50 -16.97 0.35
N TYR A 159 6.52 -16.27 0.92
CA TYR A 159 5.16 -16.75 0.95
C TYR A 159 4.60 -16.71 -0.48
N ARG A 160 4.47 -17.87 -1.12
CA ARG A 160 3.80 -17.98 -2.42
C ARG A 160 2.30 -17.89 -2.20
N TYR A 161 1.69 -16.87 -2.78
CA TYR A 161 0.24 -16.73 -2.84
C TYR A 161 -0.33 -17.67 -3.91
N ASP A 162 -1.44 -18.33 -3.60
CA ASP A 162 -2.20 -19.07 -4.60
C ASP A 162 -3.01 -18.08 -5.45
N THR A 163 -2.58 -17.87 -6.69
CA THR A 163 -3.24 -16.98 -7.64
C THR A 163 -4.59 -17.51 -8.12
N SER A 164 -5.01 -18.72 -7.74
CA SER A 164 -6.34 -19.27 -8.08
C SER A 164 -7.50 -18.49 -7.44
N GLN A 165 -7.22 -17.63 -6.47
CA GLN A 165 -8.20 -16.68 -5.89
C GLN A 165 -8.16 -15.29 -6.54
N LEU A 166 -7.31 -15.07 -7.54
CA LEU A 166 -7.28 -13.86 -8.35
C LEU A 166 -8.10 -14.11 -9.61
N ASP A 167 -9.43 -14.11 -9.46
CA ASP A 167 -10.30 -13.93 -10.61
C ASP A 167 -10.05 -12.52 -11.18
N ILE A 168 -9.34 -12.48 -12.30
CA ILE A 168 -9.35 -11.35 -13.25
C ILE A 168 -10.01 -11.83 -14.53
#